data_AF-A0A519BCK4-F1
#
_entry.id   AF-A0A519BCK4-F1
#
_cell.length_a   1.000
_cell.length_b   1.000
_cell.length_c   1.000
_cell.angle_alpha   90.00
_cell.angle_beta   90.00
_cell.angle_gamma   90.00
#
_symmetry.space_group_name_H-M   'P 1'
#
loop_
_entity.id
_entity.type
_entity.pdbx_description
1 polymer ?
#
loop_
_entity_poly.entity_id
_entity_poly.type
_entity_poly.pdbx_seq_one_letter_code
_entity_poly.pdbx_strand_id
1 'polypeptide(L)'
;MFKKILLFSIMLLMAAIFTFIVKSEAKMMNGKGMTKIEKMRKFRKMVMFFKRHSLGFIPIFYKYHPGPMWVVKHAKALDLTPAQIKEGKVLQKEMFQKTKVGIMALKNAIRQYRTAAKQENPSIKGLITDVQAVGNAETYLGYEMIPFHIKAYRLLNASQKIKYTSLRKMMLKAYNMKMRHKMMMMRGMMKMLRGKMKMLHEKMMMMNR
;
A
#
# COMPACT_ATOMS: atom_id res chain seq x y z
N MET A 1 3.86 -58.67 -24.76
CA MET A 1 2.87 -58.33 -23.71
C MET A 1 3.29 -57.18 -22.80
N PHE A 2 4.54 -57.14 -22.31
CA PHE A 2 5.03 -56.10 -21.38
C PHE A 2 4.82 -54.63 -21.81
N LYS A 3 5.00 -54.29 -23.10
CA LYS A 3 4.79 -52.91 -23.59
C LYS A 3 3.35 -52.40 -23.45
N LYS A 4 2.35 -53.28 -23.59
CA LYS A 4 0.93 -52.92 -23.46
C LYS A 4 0.55 -52.69 -22.00
N ILE A 5 1.12 -53.47 -21.08
CA ILE A 5 0.94 -53.30 -19.63
C ILE A 5 1.58 -51.99 -19.16
N LEU A 6 2.78 -51.67 -19.67
CA LEU A 6 3.47 -50.42 -19.35
C LEU A 6 2.68 -49.18 -19.83
N LEU A 7 2.19 -49.19 -21.07
CA LEU A 7 1.34 -48.10 -21.60
C LEU A 7 0.05 -47.91 -20.78
N PHE A 8 -0.58 -49.01 -20.38
CA PHE A 8 -1.78 -48.97 -19.56
C PHE A 8 -1.51 -48.39 -18.15
N SER A 9 -0.37 -48.74 -17.55
CA SER A 9 0.05 -48.21 -16.24
C SER A 9 0.36 -46.70 -16.29
N ILE A 10 0.97 -46.22 -17.38
CA ILE A 10 1.24 -44.79 -17.58
C ILE A 10 -0.05 -44.01 -17.78
N MET A 11 -1.01 -44.55 -18.55
CA MET A 11 -2.32 -43.90 -18.73
C MET A 11 -3.12 -43.82 -17.42
N LEU A 12 -3.07 -44.86 -16.58
CA LEU A 12 -3.69 -44.86 -15.25
C LEU A 12 -3.04 -43.84 -14.32
N LEU A 13 -1.71 -43.71 -14.36
CA LEU A 13 -0.98 -42.71 -13.57
C LEU A 13 -1.33 -41.28 -14.03
N MET A 14 -1.43 -41.04 -15.34
CA MET A 14 -1.82 -39.75 -15.90
C MET A 14 -3.27 -39.39 -15.55
N ALA A 15 -4.20 -40.35 -15.57
CA ALA A 15 -5.58 -40.14 -15.14
C ALA A 15 -5.69 -39.86 -13.62
N ALA A 16 -4.88 -40.53 -12.80
CA ALA A 16 -4.80 -40.28 -11.36
C ALA A 16 -4.23 -38.88 -11.05
N ILE A 17 -3.20 -38.43 -11.79
CA ILE A 17 -2.64 -37.08 -11.66
C ILE A 17 -3.67 -36.04 -12.12
N PHE A 18 -4.37 -36.27 -13.23
CA PHE A 18 -5.39 -35.35 -13.74
C PHE A 18 -6.56 -35.18 -12.76
N THR A 19 -7.05 -36.27 -12.17
CA THR A 19 -8.11 -36.19 -11.14
C THR A 19 -7.63 -35.55 -9.83
N PHE A 20 -6.35 -35.70 -9.46
CA PHE A 20 -5.77 -35.04 -8.29
C PHE A 20 -5.61 -33.52 -8.50
N ILE A 21 -5.18 -33.08 -9.70
CA ILE A 21 -5.06 -31.67 -10.07
C ILE A 21 -6.45 -31.01 -10.10
N VAL A 22 -7.45 -31.64 -10.75
CA VAL A 22 -8.82 -31.13 -10.81
C VAL A 22 -9.49 -31.10 -9.41
N LYS A 23 -9.24 -32.10 -8.54
CA LYS A 23 -9.70 -32.04 -7.14
C LYS A 23 -8.99 -30.95 -6.32
N SER A 24 -7.72 -30.65 -6.60
CA SER A 24 -6.97 -29.58 -5.91
C SER A 24 -7.47 -28.19 -6.29
N GLU A 25 -7.84 -27.98 -7.56
CA GLU A 25 -8.47 -26.74 -8.04
C GLU A 25 -9.92 -26.63 -7.53
N ALA A 26 -10.68 -27.72 -7.52
CA ALA A 26 -12.01 -27.75 -6.93
C ALA A 26 -12.00 -27.48 -5.41
N LYS A 27 -10.96 -27.90 -4.67
CA LYS A 27 -10.79 -27.54 -3.24
C LYS A 27 -10.34 -26.09 -3.02
N MET A 28 -9.64 -25.47 -3.97
CA MET A 28 -9.38 -24.03 -3.95
C MET A 28 -10.62 -23.19 -4.31
N MET A 29 -11.59 -23.76 -5.03
CA MET A 29 -12.86 -23.11 -5.35
C MET A 29 -14.01 -23.42 -4.36
N ASN A 30 -13.92 -24.49 -3.55
CA ASN A 30 -14.91 -24.88 -2.53
C ASN A 30 -14.62 -24.38 -1.10
N GLY A 31 -13.65 -23.50 -0.92
CA GLY A 31 -13.50 -22.78 0.35
C GLY A 31 -14.60 -21.73 0.45
N LYS A 32 -15.66 -22.00 1.22
CA LYS A 32 -16.73 -21.05 1.65
C LYS A 32 -16.29 -19.61 1.41
N GLY A 33 -16.84 -18.98 0.37
CA GLY A 33 -16.35 -17.71 -0.17
C GLY A 33 -16.04 -16.74 0.97
N MET A 34 -14.75 -16.38 1.11
CA MET A 34 -14.30 -15.46 2.14
C MET A 34 -15.24 -14.26 2.18
N THR A 35 -15.78 -13.99 3.36
CA THR A 35 -16.66 -12.85 3.58
C THR A 35 -15.92 -11.56 3.16
N LYS A 36 -16.66 -10.54 2.73
CA LYS A 36 -16.09 -9.22 2.38
C LYS A 36 -15.13 -8.70 3.47
N ILE A 37 -15.42 -9.01 4.74
CA ILE A 37 -14.61 -8.68 5.92
C ILE A 37 -13.27 -9.43 5.91
N GLU A 38 -13.25 -10.72 5.57
CA GLU A 38 -12.01 -11.51 5.48
C GLU A 38 -11.16 -11.10 4.29
N LYS A 39 -11.77 -10.79 3.13
CA LYS A 39 -11.07 -10.22 1.96
C LYS A 39 -10.41 -8.90 2.33
N MET A 40 -11.13 -8.01 3.01
CA MET A 40 -10.58 -6.76 3.53
C MET A 40 -9.46 -6.97 4.56
N ARG A 41 -9.59 -7.96 5.46
CA ARG A 41 -8.56 -8.30 6.45
C ARG A 41 -7.29 -8.84 5.79
N LYS A 42 -7.41 -9.71 4.78
CA LYS A 42 -6.28 -10.28 4.03
C LYS A 42 -5.60 -9.21 3.17
N PHE A 43 -6.37 -8.38 2.44
CA PHE A 43 -5.85 -7.23 1.71
C PHE A 43 -5.12 -6.26 2.64
N ARG A 44 -5.67 -5.97 3.83
CA ARG A 44 -5.02 -5.11 4.83
C ARG A 44 -3.73 -5.72 5.37
N LYS A 45 -3.67 -7.03 5.61
CA LYS A 45 -2.43 -7.73 5.99
C LYS A 45 -1.38 -7.64 4.87
N MET A 46 -1.79 -7.78 3.61
CA MET A 46 -0.92 -7.67 2.44
C MET A 46 -0.39 -6.24 2.26
N VAL A 47 -1.25 -5.21 2.35
CA VAL A 47 -0.85 -3.80 2.33
C VAL A 47 0.08 -3.47 3.51
N MET A 48 -0.15 -4.05 4.69
CA MET A 48 0.77 -3.91 5.82
C MET A 48 2.08 -4.69 5.62
N PHE A 49 2.07 -5.81 4.91
CA PHE A 49 3.26 -6.55 4.53
C PHE A 49 4.14 -5.68 3.64
N PHE A 50 3.63 -5.18 2.51
CA PHE A 50 4.39 -4.27 1.63
C PHE A 50 4.88 -3.01 2.36
N LYS A 51 4.05 -2.42 3.23
CA LYS A 51 4.43 -1.26 4.05
C LYS A 51 5.51 -1.57 5.10
N ARG A 52 5.63 -2.81 5.57
CA ARG A 52 6.67 -3.26 6.52
C ARG A 52 8.02 -3.51 5.85
N HIS A 53 8.03 -3.83 4.56
CA HIS A 53 9.27 -4.12 3.82
C HIS A 53 9.95 -2.88 3.21
N SER A 54 9.38 -1.68 3.39
CA SER A 54 10.06 -0.42 3.06
C SER A 54 11.08 0.03 4.13
N LEU A 55 11.42 -0.86 5.07
CA LEU A 55 12.33 -0.63 6.22
C LEU A 55 12.04 0.65 7.02
N GLY A 56 10.83 1.20 6.90
CA GLY A 56 10.48 2.48 7.54
C GLY A 56 11.25 3.69 7.00
N PHE A 57 11.83 3.63 5.80
CA PHE A 57 12.63 4.74 5.24
C PHE A 57 11.84 6.06 5.26
N ILE A 58 10.62 6.09 4.73
CA ILE A 58 9.79 7.30 4.71
C ILE A 58 9.56 7.86 6.14
N PRO A 59 9.02 7.12 7.11
CA PRO A 59 8.80 7.67 8.45
C PRO A 59 10.08 8.08 9.19
N ILE A 60 11.24 7.47 8.87
CA ILE A 60 12.56 7.84 9.41
C ILE A 60 13.10 9.09 8.72
N PHE A 61 13.08 9.15 7.39
CA PHE A 61 13.62 10.27 6.63
C PHE A 61 12.87 11.56 6.94
N TYR A 62 11.54 11.52 6.90
CA TYR A 62 10.67 12.64 7.29
C TYR A 62 10.68 12.92 8.81
N LYS A 63 11.39 12.12 9.61
CA LYS A 63 11.68 12.45 11.02
C LYS A 63 12.68 13.58 11.15
N TYR A 64 13.65 13.61 10.26
CA TYR A 64 14.81 14.49 10.38
C TYR A 64 14.87 15.50 9.24
N HIS A 65 14.21 15.24 8.11
CA HIS A 65 14.33 16.04 6.90
C HIS A 65 12.94 16.41 6.34
N PRO A 66 12.32 17.51 6.84
CA PRO A 66 11.09 18.01 6.26
C PRO A 66 11.32 18.44 4.80
N GLY A 67 10.36 18.15 3.93
CA GLY A 67 10.39 18.65 2.56
C GLY A 67 10.11 20.15 2.49
N PRO A 68 10.52 20.85 1.40
CA PRO A 68 10.32 22.28 1.25
C PRO A 68 8.84 22.69 1.34
N MET A 69 7.93 21.90 0.77
CA MET A 69 6.48 22.12 0.89
C MET A 69 6.02 22.08 2.36
N TRP A 70 6.55 21.15 3.16
CA TRP A 70 6.17 21.03 4.56
C TRP A 70 6.61 22.26 5.35
N VAL A 71 7.86 22.71 5.13
CA VAL A 71 8.42 23.91 5.77
C VAL A 71 7.58 25.15 5.45
N VAL A 72 7.32 25.39 4.15
CA VAL A 72 6.53 26.55 3.70
C VAL A 72 5.09 26.50 4.25
N LYS A 73 4.46 25.32 4.28
CA LYS A 73 3.10 25.16 4.81
C LYS A 73 2.99 25.53 6.30
N HIS A 74 4.06 25.34 7.07
CA HIS A 74 4.08 25.64 8.51
C HIS A 74 4.83 26.93 8.82
N ALA A 75 4.97 27.84 7.84
CA ALA A 75 5.75 29.05 7.97
C ALA A 75 5.41 29.88 9.22
N LYS A 76 4.12 30.06 9.51
CA LYS A 76 3.65 30.77 10.71
C LYS A 76 4.04 30.06 12.01
N ALA A 77 3.88 28.73 12.07
CA ALA A 77 4.18 27.95 13.27
C ALA A 77 5.69 27.80 13.53
N LEU A 78 6.50 27.99 12.49
CA LEU A 78 7.95 28.00 12.55
C LEU A 78 8.53 29.41 12.66
N ASP A 79 7.70 30.46 12.65
CA ASP A 79 8.16 31.85 12.60
C ASP A 79 9.20 32.07 11.50
N LEU A 80 8.91 31.62 10.28
CA LEU A 80 9.82 31.79 9.14
C LEU A 80 9.89 33.23 8.70
N THR A 81 11.09 33.68 8.35
CA THR A 81 11.30 35.00 7.74
C THR A 81 10.78 35.03 6.30
N PRO A 82 10.47 36.21 5.74
CA PRO A 82 10.11 36.33 4.32
C PRO A 82 11.15 35.73 3.37
N ALA A 83 12.44 35.87 3.70
CA ALA A 83 13.54 35.29 2.93
C ALA A 83 13.50 33.75 2.94
N GLN A 84 13.33 33.13 4.11
CA GLN A 84 13.20 31.66 4.24
C GLN A 84 11.98 31.13 3.48
N ILE A 85 10.86 31.86 3.50
CA ILE A 85 9.65 31.49 2.74
C ILE A 85 9.91 31.55 1.23
N LYS A 86 10.58 32.60 0.75
CA LYS A 86 10.94 32.76 -0.66
C LYS A 86 11.84 31.62 -1.12
N GLU A 87 12.90 31.32 -0.39
CA GLU A 87 13.82 30.23 -0.71
C GLU A 87 13.13 28.86 -0.65
N GLY A 88 12.28 28.62 0.35
CA GLY A 88 11.48 27.41 0.44
C GLY A 88 10.56 27.19 -0.77
N LYS A 89 9.95 28.25 -1.31
CA LYS A 89 9.12 28.19 -2.54
C LYS A 89 9.96 27.88 -3.78
N VAL A 90 11.17 28.43 -3.88
CA VAL A 90 12.11 28.11 -4.97
C VAL A 90 12.48 26.62 -4.92
N LEU A 91 12.91 26.12 -3.75
CA LEU A 91 13.22 24.70 -3.55
C LEU A 91 12.02 23.79 -3.89
N GLN A 92 10.80 24.19 -3.53
CA GLN A 92 9.59 23.45 -3.89
C GLN A 92 9.41 23.35 -5.41
N LYS A 93 9.57 24.46 -6.13
CA LYS A 93 9.44 24.52 -7.59
C LYS A 93 10.52 23.67 -8.27
N GLU A 94 11.78 23.79 -7.84
CA GLU A 94 12.89 23.02 -8.39
C GLU A 94 12.73 21.52 -8.15
N MET A 95 12.36 21.12 -6.92
CA MET A 95 12.08 19.73 -6.58
C MET A 95 10.98 19.17 -7.49
N PHE A 96 9.92 19.93 -7.72
CA PHE A 96 8.84 19.51 -8.62
C PHE A 96 9.32 19.33 -10.06
N GLN A 97 10.13 20.25 -10.58
CA GLN A 97 10.67 20.13 -11.95
C GLN A 97 11.60 18.92 -12.09
N LYS A 98 12.51 18.70 -11.14
CA LYS A 98 13.44 17.56 -11.15
C LYS A 98 12.72 16.22 -11.00
N THR A 99 11.66 16.16 -10.21
CA THR A 99 10.88 14.92 -10.00
C THR A 99 9.83 14.66 -11.08
N LYS A 100 9.57 15.61 -12.00
CA LYS A 100 8.50 15.50 -13.01
C LYS A 100 8.62 14.23 -13.86
N VAL A 101 9.83 13.92 -14.35
CA VAL A 101 10.08 12.72 -15.16
C VAL A 101 9.83 11.46 -14.35
N GLY A 102 10.33 11.39 -13.11
CA GLY A 102 10.08 10.27 -12.20
C GLY A 102 8.60 10.08 -11.87
N ILE A 103 7.84 11.17 -11.70
CA ILE A 103 6.38 11.11 -11.45
C ILE A 103 5.66 10.52 -12.66
N MET A 104 6.04 10.91 -13.88
CA MET A 104 5.46 10.35 -15.11
C MET A 104 5.81 8.87 -15.25
N ALA A 105 7.07 8.49 -15.01
CA ALA A 105 7.51 7.11 -15.02
C ALA A 105 6.73 6.24 -14.01
N LEU A 106 6.58 6.72 -12.77
CA LEU A 106 5.81 6.02 -11.73
C LEU A 106 4.33 5.84 -12.14
N LYS A 107 3.69 6.90 -12.65
CA LYS A 107 2.30 6.83 -13.12
C LYS A 107 2.15 5.82 -14.26
N ASN A 108 3.10 5.79 -15.19
CA ASN A 108 3.10 4.85 -16.30
C ASN A 108 3.29 3.41 -15.82
N ALA A 109 4.26 3.15 -14.95
CA ALA A 109 4.52 1.83 -14.38
C ALA A 109 3.32 1.30 -13.57
N ILE A 110 2.68 2.13 -12.74
CA ILE A 110 1.45 1.76 -12.01
C ILE A 110 0.31 1.44 -12.98
N ARG A 111 0.16 2.23 -14.05
CA ARG A 111 -0.87 1.99 -15.07
C ARG A 111 -0.64 0.66 -15.77
N GLN A 112 0.60 0.38 -16.19
CA GLN A 112 0.98 -0.88 -16.85
C GLN A 112 0.70 -2.08 -15.93
N TYR A 113 1.22 -2.06 -14.70
CA TYR A 113 0.94 -3.08 -13.70
C TYR A 113 -0.55 -3.32 -13.52
N ARG A 114 -1.34 -2.25 -13.34
CA ARG A 114 -2.78 -2.35 -13.11
C ARG A 114 -3.52 -2.92 -14.31
N THR A 115 -3.08 -2.61 -15.53
CA THR A 115 -3.68 -3.16 -16.75
C THR A 115 -3.34 -4.63 -16.90
N ALA A 116 -2.06 -5.02 -16.74
CA ALA A 116 -1.62 -6.41 -16.79
C ALA A 116 -2.31 -7.26 -15.70
N ALA A 117 -2.41 -6.76 -14.47
CA ALA A 117 -3.02 -7.48 -13.34
C ALA A 117 -4.54 -7.69 -13.47
N LYS A 118 -5.21 -7.02 -14.41
CA LYS A 118 -6.64 -7.17 -14.67
C LYS A 118 -6.95 -8.18 -15.77
N GLN A 119 -5.95 -8.65 -16.50
CA GLN A 119 -6.15 -9.68 -17.52
C GLN A 119 -6.65 -10.97 -16.88
N GLU A 120 -7.44 -11.74 -17.63
CA GLU A 120 -8.00 -13.01 -17.15
C GLU A 120 -6.91 -14.03 -16.81
N ASN A 121 -5.83 -14.05 -17.60
CA ASN A 121 -4.64 -14.86 -17.37
C ASN A 121 -3.38 -13.99 -17.40
N PRO A 122 -3.02 -13.32 -16.30
CA PRO A 122 -1.88 -12.40 -16.28
C PRO A 122 -0.54 -13.14 -16.26
N SER A 123 0.45 -12.64 -17.01
CA SER A 123 1.80 -13.19 -17.01
C SER A 123 2.53 -12.92 -15.69
N ILE A 124 2.96 -13.97 -14.99
CA ILE A 124 3.76 -13.85 -13.75
C ILE A 124 5.04 -13.03 -14.01
N LYS A 125 5.76 -13.33 -15.11
CA LYS A 125 6.98 -12.61 -15.48
C LYS A 125 6.69 -11.13 -15.78
N GLY A 126 5.60 -10.85 -16.49
CA GLY A 126 5.18 -9.47 -16.79
C GLY A 126 4.85 -8.67 -15.53
N LEU A 127 4.09 -9.26 -14.61
CA LEU A 127 3.75 -8.62 -13.33
C LEU A 127 4.99 -8.34 -12.47
N ILE A 128 5.98 -9.24 -12.46
CA ILE A 128 7.25 -9.02 -11.75
C ILE A 128 7.98 -7.80 -12.34
N THR A 129 8.13 -7.75 -13.67
CA THR A 129 8.77 -6.61 -14.36
C THR A 129 8.05 -5.30 -14.07
N ASP A 130 6.72 -5.28 -14.14
CA ASP A 130 5.92 -4.07 -13.88
C ASP A 130 6.07 -3.59 -12.43
N VAL A 131 6.09 -4.51 -11.45
CA VAL A 131 6.34 -4.16 -10.04
C VAL A 131 7.76 -3.63 -9.82
N GLN A 132 8.77 -4.21 -10.50
CA GLN A 132 10.14 -3.70 -10.45
C GLN A 132 10.21 -2.28 -11.03
N ALA A 133 9.51 -2.01 -12.14
CA ALA A 133 9.44 -0.67 -12.71
C ALA A 133 8.81 0.36 -11.74
N VAL A 134 7.76 -0.03 -11.01
CA VAL A 134 7.18 0.79 -9.94
C VAL A 134 8.23 1.07 -8.85
N GLY A 135 8.89 0.04 -8.33
CA GLY A 135 9.90 0.18 -7.28
C GLY A 135 11.10 1.04 -7.70
N ASN A 136 11.58 0.90 -8.93
CA ASN A 136 12.65 1.71 -9.49
C ASN A 136 12.24 3.19 -9.61
N ALA A 137 11.03 3.46 -10.08
CA ALA A 137 10.51 4.83 -10.17
C ALA A 137 10.31 5.48 -8.80
N GLU A 138 9.81 4.73 -7.81
CA GLU A 138 9.71 5.20 -6.41
C GLU A 138 11.09 5.49 -5.82
N THR A 139 12.07 4.61 -6.06
CA THR A 139 13.45 4.78 -5.58
C THR A 139 14.10 6.01 -6.19
N TYR A 140 13.98 6.19 -7.51
CA TYR A 140 14.45 7.38 -8.21
C TYR A 140 13.85 8.67 -7.63
N LEU A 141 12.54 8.69 -7.41
CA LEU A 141 11.86 9.84 -6.80
C LEU A 141 12.37 10.10 -5.37
N GLY A 142 12.56 9.06 -4.58
CA GLY A 142 13.16 9.18 -3.25
C GLY A 142 14.55 9.83 -3.30
N TYR A 143 15.42 9.30 -4.16
CA TYR A 143 16.77 9.84 -4.41
C TYR A 143 16.76 11.32 -4.81
N GLU A 144 15.96 11.69 -5.81
CA GLU A 144 15.86 13.08 -6.29
C GLU A 144 15.34 14.06 -5.23
N MET A 145 14.47 13.61 -4.33
CA MET A 145 13.90 14.45 -3.28
C MET A 145 14.86 14.70 -2.11
N ILE A 146 15.82 13.81 -1.84
CA ILE A 146 16.71 13.89 -0.67
C ILE A 146 17.42 15.26 -0.57
N PRO A 147 18.09 15.78 -1.62
CA PRO A 147 18.79 17.05 -1.53
C PRO A 147 17.87 18.22 -1.14
N PHE A 148 16.64 18.25 -1.66
CA PHE A 148 15.69 19.33 -1.37
C PHE A 148 15.17 19.28 0.07
N HIS A 149 14.96 18.09 0.61
CA HIS A 149 14.58 17.91 2.01
C HIS A 149 15.69 18.35 2.96
N ILE A 150 16.95 18.03 2.63
CA ILE A 150 18.10 18.47 3.41
C ILE A 150 18.25 20.01 3.32
N LYS A 151 18.17 20.58 2.11
CA LYS A 151 18.21 22.04 1.91
C LYS A 151 17.10 22.74 2.70
N ALA A 152 15.86 22.26 2.63
CA ALA A 152 14.73 22.82 3.37
C ALA A 152 14.94 22.75 4.89
N TYR A 153 15.51 21.67 5.42
CA TYR A 153 15.85 21.58 6.84
C TYR A 153 16.97 22.56 7.24
N ARG A 154 17.95 22.77 6.36
CA ARG A 154 19.06 23.71 6.58
C ARG A 154 18.61 25.17 6.59
N LEU A 155 17.50 25.51 5.91
CA LEU A 155 16.90 26.85 6.01
C LEU A 155 16.50 27.21 7.44
N LEU A 156 16.21 26.22 8.29
CA LEU A 156 15.76 26.46 9.66
C LEU A 156 16.95 26.77 10.58
N ASN A 157 16.82 27.83 11.38
CA ASN A 157 17.74 28.11 12.48
C ASN A 157 17.53 27.12 13.66
N ALA A 158 18.38 27.19 14.68
CA ALA A 158 18.34 26.26 15.81
C ALA A 158 16.98 26.23 16.54
N SER A 159 16.41 27.41 16.84
CA SER A 159 15.10 27.52 17.49
C SER A 159 13.98 26.93 16.63
N GLN A 160 14.01 27.20 15.32
CA GLN A 160 13.04 26.67 14.36
C GLN A 160 13.13 25.14 14.21
N LYS A 161 14.33 24.55 14.30
CA LYS A 161 14.53 23.09 14.30
C LYS A 161 13.93 22.41 15.54
N ILE A 162 13.97 23.07 16.70
CA ILE A 162 13.31 22.60 17.92
C ILE A 162 11.78 22.65 17.73
N LYS A 163 11.26 23.78 17.23
CA LYS A 163 9.82 23.93 16.91
C LYS A 163 9.35 22.89 15.91
N TYR A 164 10.12 22.63 14.86
CA TYR A 164 9.86 21.56 13.88
C TYR A 164 9.70 20.20 14.56
N THR A 165 10.63 19.84 15.44
CA THR A 165 10.62 18.54 16.13
C THR A 165 9.37 18.40 17.01
N SER A 166 8.98 19.48 17.70
CA SER A 166 7.75 19.51 18.52
C SER A 166 6.49 19.39 17.67
N LEU A 167 6.35 20.22 16.62
CA LEU A 167 5.22 20.20 15.69
C LEU A 167 5.05 18.82 15.06
N ARG A 168 6.14 18.20 14.61
CA ARG A 168 6.12 16.85 14.04
C ARG A 168 5.59 15.83 15.04
N LYS A 169 6.10 15.81 16.29
CA LYS A 169 5.64 14.88 17.33
C LYS A 169 4.14 15.04 17.60
N MET A 170 3.67 16.28 17.67
CA MET A 170 2.25 16.60 17.87
C MET A 170 1.40 16.10 16.70
N MET A 171 1.80 16.38 15.46
CA MET A 171 1.10 15.90 14.26
C MET A 171 1.06 14.38 14.17
N LEU A 172 2.16 13.70 14.52
CA LEU A 172 2.21 12.24 14.54
C LEU A 172 1.25 11.65 15.59
N LYS A 173 1.20 12.27 16.78
CA LYS A 173 0.23 11.89 17.83
C LYS A 173 -1.20 12.08 17.33
N ALA A 174 -1.51 13.24 16.75
CA ALA A 174 -2.82 13.55 16.18
C ALA A 174 -3.24 12.55 15.08
N TYR A 175 -2.32 12.22 14.17
CA TYR A 175 -2.55 11.21 13.14
C TYR A 175 -2.86 9.84 13.73
N ASN A 176 -2.05 9.39 14.70
CA ASN A 176 -2.24 8.10 15.37
C ASN A 176 -3.59 8.04 16.12
N MET A 177 -3.99 9.12 16.79
CA MET A 177 -5.30 9.22 17.45
C MET A 177 -6.44 9.14 16.43
N LYS A 178 -6.38 9.90 15.33
CA LYS A 178 -7.38 9.87 14.25
C LYS A 178 -7.52 8.46 13.66
N MET A 179 -6.41 7.77 13.43
CA MET A 179 -6.42 6.40 12.92
C MET A 179 -7.02 5.41 13.92
N ARG A 180 -6.71 5.54 15.22
CA ARG A 180 -7.34 4.72 16.27
C ARG A 180 -8.86 4.95 16.31
N HIS A 181 -9.30 6.21 16.30
CA HIS A 181 -10.71 6.55 16.28
C HIS A 181 -11.44 5.97 15.06
N LYS A 182 -10.87 6.14 13.85
CA LYS A 182 -11.43 5.53 12.62
C LYS A 182 -11.54 4.00 12.73
N MET A 183 -10.54 3.34 13.32
CA MET A 183 -10.60 1.89 13.55
C MET A 183 -11.68 1.49 14.54
N MET A 184 -11.91 2.27 15.60
CA MET A 184 -12.98 2.02 16.55
C MET A 184 -14.35 2.16 15.88
N MET A 185 -14.58 3.22 15.11
CA MET A 185 -15.82 3.43 14.34
C MET A 185 -16.09 2.29 13.36
N MET A 186 -15.08 1.86 12.60
CA MET A 186 -15.22 0.71 11.69
C MET A 186 -15.55 -0.59 12.44
N ARG A 187 -14.95 -0.82 13.61
CA ARG A 187 -15.26 -2.00 14.44
C ARG A 187 -16.70 -1.95 14.94
N GLY A 188 -17.18 -0.79 15.41
CA GLY A 188 -18.56 -0.59 15.83
C GLY A 188 -19.54 -0.86 14.69
N MET A 189 -19.31 -0.28 13.51
CA MET A 189 -20.15 -0.47 12.33
C MET A 189 -20.20 -1.94 11.90
N MET A 190 -19.05 -2.65 11.92
CA MET A 190 -19.02 -4.09 11.60
C MET A 190 -19.79 -4.94 12.62
N LYS A 191 -19.74 -4.59 13.92
CA LYS A 191 -20.53 -5.27 14.95
C LYS A 191 -22.03 -5.08 14.70
N MET A 192 -22.46 -3.86 14.39
CA MET A 192 -23.85 -3.54 14.07
C MET A 192 -24.35 -4.29 12.83
N LEU A 193 -23.56 -4.31 11.74
CA LEU A 193 -23.90 -5.05 10.53
C LEU A 193 -24.04 -6.56 10.78
N ARG A 194 -23.14 -7.13 11.61
CA ARG A 194 -23.22 -8.54 12.00
C ARG A 194 -24.49 -8.83 12.80
N GLY A 195 -24.86 -7.95 13.74
CA GLY A 195 -26.10 -8.06 14.49
C GLY A 195 -27.34 -8.02 13.59
N LYS A 196 -27.40 -7.07 12.65
CA LYS A 196 -28.49 -6.99 11.66
C LYS A 196 -28.60 -8.25 10.79
N MET A 197 -27.48 -8.78 10.31
CA MET A 197 -27.47 -10.03 9.55
C MET A 197 -27.97 -11.22 10.37
N LYS A 198 -27.60 -11.30 11.66
CA LYS A 198 -28.06 -12.38 12.54
C LYS A 198 -29.58 -12.32 12.73
N MET A 199 -30.15 -11.14 13.00
CA MET A 199 -31.59 -10.95 13.11
C MET A 199 -32.33 -11.27 11.81
N LEU A 200 -31.79 -10.87 10.64
CA LEU A 200 -32.38 -11.21 9.35
C LEU A 200 -32.40 -12.73 9.13
N HIS A 201 -31.30 -13.42 9.46
CA HIS A 201 -31.23 -14.87 9.37
C HIS A 201 -32.25 -15.55 10.30
N GLU A 202 -32.34 -15.13 11.56
CA GLU A 202 -33.31 -15.65 12.53
C GLU A 202 -34.76 -15.44 12.05
N LYS A 203 -35.09 -14.25 11.51
CA LYS A 203 -36.41 -13.98 10.91
C LYS A 203 -36.72 -14.89 9.72
N MET A 204 -35.77 -15.11 8.81
CA MET A 204 -35.96 -16.02 7.68
C MET A 204 -36.23 -17.46 8.13
N MET A 205 -35.54 -17.92 9.17
CA MET A 205 -35.74 -19.27 9.71
C MET A 205 -37.11 -19.44 10.41
N MET A 206 -37.69 -18.35 10.93
CA MET A 206 -39.01 -18.37 11.55
C MET A 206 -40.16 -18.32 10.52
N MET A 207 -39.97 -17.66 9.37
CA MET A 207 -40.99 -17.60 8.30
C MET A 207 -41.10 -18.90 7.49
N ASN A 208 -40.09 -19.77 7.57
CA ASN A 208 -40.06 -21.06 6.88
C ASN A 208 -40.51 -22.23 7.78
N ARG A 209 -41.07 -21.94 8.96
CA ARG A 209 -41.71 -22.91 9.86
C ARG A 209 -43.20 -22.68 9.82
#